data_AF-A0A7V3VA94-F1
#
_entry.id   AF-A0A7V3VA94-F1
#
_cell.length_a   1.000
_cell.length_b   1.000
_cell.length_c   1.000
_cell.angle_alpha   90.00
_cell.angle_beta   90.00
_cell.angle_gamma   90.00
#
_symmetry.space_group_name_H-M   'P 1'
#
loop_
_entity.id
_entity.type
_entity.pdbx_description
1 polymer ?
#
loop_
_entity_poly.entity_id
_entity_poly.type
_entity_poly.pdbx_seq_one_letter_code
_entity_poly.pdbx_strand_id
1 'polypeptide(L)'
;MTRTRIDLQPFSLAFQHASLQIQTKVQMIQEAIKAGNDSKALELLQTLGNDPELTIDQQRQVRELIAKVRERQSLEEAKKYIRDKIRAGKFLIKSIQQRQETILNIAKEIVNRQKEFFEKGIAHLKPMTMAQIAQAVGVHETTVSRAVSGKYMQTPQGLFEMKFFFTTGIPTEEGNALSNTTVKNMIAELFKNEDPRNPLSDQQIVEILRSRGIKIARRTVAKYRAELNILPSHLRKVY
;
A
#
# COMPACT_ATOMS: atom_id res chain seq x y z
N MET A 1 -9.17 32.80 -1.07
CA MET A 1 -10.64 32.68 -1.03
C MET A 1 -11.15 33.62 0.04
N THR A 2 -11.94 34.62 -0.35
CA THR A 2 -12.45 35.66 0.53
C THR A 2 -13.50 35.07 1.46
N ARG A 3 -13.31 35.18 2.78
CA ARG A 3 -14.35 34.81 3.77
C ARG A 3 -15.63 35.60 3.47
N THR A 4 -16.79 35.00 3.70
CA THR A 4 -18.07 35.71 3.61
C THR A 4 -18.01 36.94 4.51
N ARG A 5 -18.10 38.13 3.91
CA ARG A 5 -18.00 39.40 4.62
C ARG A 5 -19.32 39.63 5.35
N ILE A 6 -19.26 39.70 6.67
CA ILE A 6 -20.42 40.09 7.48
C ILE A 6 -20.52 41.60 7.40
N ASP A 7 -21.70 42.11 7.01
CA ASP A 7 -21.97 43.53 7.09
C ASP A 7 -22.13 43.96 8.54
N LEU A 8 -21.26 44.87 8.98
CA LEU A 8 -21.18 45.39 10.33
C LEU A 8 -21.81 46.79 10.46
N GLN A 9 -22.25 47.41 9.36
CA GLN A 9 -22.80 48.77 9.40
C GLN A 9 -24.03 48.89 10.31
N PRO A 10 -25.05 48.00 10.22
CA PRO A 10 -26.22 48.08 11.11
C PRO A 10 -25.83 47.92 12.59
N PHE A 11 -24.90 47.00 12.87
CA PHE A 11 -24.38 46.77 14.21
C PHE A 11 -23.56 47.96 14.71
N SER A 12 -22.78 48.63 13.87
CA SER A 12 -22.01 49.81 14.27
C SER A 12 -22.92 50.99 14.60
N LEU A 13 -23.96 51.21 13.79
CA LEU A 13 -24.89 52.33 13.93
C LEU A 13 -25.69 52.23 15.24
N ALA A 14 -26.18 51.03 15.59
CA ALA A 14 -26.99 50.82 16.78
C ALA A 14 -26.25 51.11 18.11
N PHE A 15 -24.92 51.17 18.09
CA PHE A 15 -24.08 51.39 19.26
C PHE A 15 -23.33 52.73 19.26
N GLN A 16 -23.57 53.60 18.27
CA GLN A 16 -22.83 54.87 18.11
C GLN A 16 -22.98 55.86 19.27
N HIS A 17 -24.07 55.73 20.04
CA HIS A 17 -24.37 56.57 21.21
C HIS A 17 -24.33 55.79 22.54
N ALA A 18 -23.80 54.56 22.54
CA ALA A 18 -23.67 53.76 23.76
C ALA A 18 -22.53 54.28 24.67
N SER A 19 -22.47 53.80 25.91
CA SER A 19 -21.40 54.13 26.85
C SER A 19 -20.01 53.76 26.30
N LEU A 20 -18.95 54.44 26.74
CA LEU A 20 -17.58 54.18 26.29
C LEU A 20 -17.16 52.72 26.49
N GLN A 21 -17.62 52.09 27.58
CA GLN A 21 -17.39 50.68 27.87
C GLN A 21 -18.01 49.77 26.81
N ILE A 22 -19.27 50.03 26.43
CA ILE A 22 -19.97 49.29 25.38
C ILE A 22 -19.33 49.52 24.00
N GLN A 23 -18.96 50.77 23.66
CA GLN A 23 -18.29 51.08 22.40
C GLN A 23 -16.95 50.33 22.28
N THR A 24 -16.20 50.21 23.38
CA THR A 24 -14.95 49.44 23.43
C THR A 24 -15.20 47.95 23.13
N LYS A 25 -16.23 47.35 23.74
CA LYS A 25 -16.63 45.96 23.45
C LYS A 25 -17.03 45.78 21.98
N VAL A 26 -17.82 46.71 21.42
CA VAL A 26 -18.25 46.71 20.02
C VAL A 26 -17.05 46.77 19.06
N GLN A 27 -16.07 47.64 19.35
CA GLN A 27 -14.84 47.71 18.56
C GLN A 27 -14.07 46.38 18.59
N MET A 28 -13.90 45.76 19.75
CA MET A 28 -13.25 44.45 19.88
C MET A 28 -13.98 43.36 19.10
N ILE A 29 -15.32 43.38 19.08
CA ILE A 29 -16.14 42.45 18.28
C ILE A 29 -15.88 42.66 16.79
N GLN A 30 -15.92 43.91 16.32
CA GLN A 30 -15.68 44.22 14.92
C GLN A 30 -14.27 43.80 14.48
N GLU A 31 -13.26 44.03 15.31
CA GLU A 31 -11.89 43.58 15.07
C GLU A 31 -11.79 42.06 15.02
N ALA A 32 -12.42 41.34 15.95
CA ALA A 32 -12.46 39.88 15.95
C ALA A 32 -13.13 39.34 14.66
N ILE A 33 -14.24 39.94 14.23
CA ILE A 33 -14.95 39.54 13.00
C ILE A 33 -14.12 39.85 11.75
N LYS A 34 -13.43 40.99 11.71
CA LYS A 34 -12.54 41.40 10.59
C LYS A 34 -11.30 40.50 10.51
N ALA A 35 -10.73 40.11 11.65
CA ALA A 35 -9.69 39.08 11.73
C ALA A 35 -10.23 37.66 11.44
N GLY A 36 -11.56 37.50 11.42
CA GLY A 36 -12.30 36.24 11.32
C GLY A 36 -11.89 35.22 12.40
N ASN A 37 -11.73 35.74 13.62
CA ASN A 37 -11.71 34.98 14.84
C ASN A 37 -13.15 34.86 15.36
N ASP A 38 -13.92 34.00 14.71
CA ASP A 38 -15.37 33.85 14.94
C ASP A 38 -15.66 33.37 16.37
N SER A 39 -14.80 32.52 16.95
CA SER A 39 -14.89 32.08 18.34
C SER A 39 -14.80 33.26 19.32
N LYS A 40 -13.77 34.12 19.18
CA LYS A 40 -13.61 35.32 20.02
C LYS A 40 -14.74 36.31 19.79
N ALA A 41 -15.20 36.48 18.55
CA ALA A 41 -16.33 37.34 18.25
C ALA A 41 -17.63 36.86 18.94
N LEU A 42 -17.89 35.55 18.93
CA LEU A 42 -19.07 34.97 19.59
C LEU A 42 -19.01 35.09 21.10
N GLU A 43 -17.84 34.91 21.72
CA GLU A 43 -17.63 35.11 23.16
C GLU A 43 -17.91 36.57 23.57
N LEU A 44 -17.35 37.53 22.82
CA LEU A 44 -17.57 38.95 23.06
C LEU A 44 -19.03 39.36 22.82
N LEU A 45 -19.68 38.81 21.80
CA LEU A 45 -21.10 39.05 21.51
C LEU A 45 -22.03 38.49 22.59
N GLN A 46 -21.74 37.31 23.14
CA GLN A 46 -22.49 36.74 24.25
C GLN A 46 -22.34 37.58 25.52
N THR A 47 -21.11 38.06 25.79
CA THR A 47 -20.84 38.95 26.93
C THR A 47 -21.59 40.28 26.78
N LEU A 48 -21.57 40.88 25.59
CA LEU A 48 -22.30 42.11 25.30
C LEU A 48 -23.82 41.91 25.39
N GLY A 49 -24.36 40.81 24.88
CA GLY A 49 -25.79 40.53 24.88
C GLY A 49 -26.44 40.35 26.26
N ASN A 50 -25.64 40.11 27.30
CA ASN A 50 -26.09 40.00 28.70
C ASN A 50 -25.98 41.33 29.47
N ASP A 51 -25.53 42.41 28.82
CA ASP A 51 -25.35 43.71 29.45
C ASP A 51 -26.73 44.38 29.69
N PRO A 52 -27.10 44.69 30.94
CA PRO A 52 -28.43 45.19 31.29
C PRO A 52 -28.69 46.60 30.76
N GLU A 53 -27.65 47.34 30.36
CA GLU A 53 -27.77 48.69 29.78
C GLU A 53 -28.26 48.70 28.32
N LEU A 54 -28.36 47.52 27.67
CA LEU A 54 -28.74 47.45 26.27
C LEU A 54 -30.21 47.74 26.03
N THR A 55 -30.48 48.58 25.03
CA THR A 55 -31.81 48.78 24.48
C THR A 55 -32.31 47.53 23.75
N ILE A 56 -33.63 47.42 23.55
CA ILE A 56 -34.25 46.32 22.80
C ILE A 56 -33.66 46.20 21.39
N ASP A 57 -33.40 47.34 20.72
CA ASP A 57 -32.80 47.35 19.38
C ASP A 57 -31.35 46.85 19.40
N GLN A 58 -30.55 47.28 20.37
CA GLN A 58 -29.16 46.80 20.54
C GLN A 58 -29.11 45.29 20.82
N GLN A 59 -30.00 44.78 21.68
CA GLN A 59 -30.12 43.34 21.92
C GLN A 59 -30.49 42.57 20.65
N ARG A 60 -31.39 43.12 19.83
CA ARG A 60 -31.75 42.55 18.52
C ARG A 60 -30.54 42.50 17.58
N GLN A 61 -29.78 43.59 17.46
CA GLN A 61 -28.58 43.65 16.62
C GLN A 61 -27.51 42.64 17.06
N VAL A 62 -27.31 42.45 18.37
CA VAL A 62 -26.40 41.42 18.91
C VAL A 62 -26.87 40.02 18.51
N ARG A 63 -28.16 39.69 18.67
CA ARG A 63 -28.71 38.37 18.29
C ARG A 63 -28.57 38.10 16.79
N GLU A 64 -28.89 39.08 15.96
CA GLU A 64 -28.75 38.99 14.50
C GLU A 64 -27.28 38.77 14.10
N LEU A 65 -26.34 39.48 14.73
CA LEU A 65 -24.92 39.32 14.45
C LEU A 65 -24.38 37.96 14.91
N ILE A 66 -24.82 37.45 16.07
CA ILE A 66 -24.50 36.09 16.53
C ILE A 66 -24.94 35.05 15.50
N ALA A 67 -26.16 35.17 14.97
CA ALA A 67 -26.67 34.24 13.95
C ALA A 67 -25.79 34.26 12.69
N LYS A 68 -25.44 35.46 12.18
CA LYS A 68 -24.56 35.61 11.01
C LYS A 68 -23.16 35.03 11.23
N VAL A 69 -22.57 35.25 12.41
CA VAL A 69 -21.23 34.70 12.75
C VAL A 69 -21.27 33.17 12.86
N ARG A 70 -22.32 32.60 13.49
CA ARG A 70 -22.50 31.14 13.57
C ARG A 70 -22.69 30.49 12.20
N GLU A 71 -23.52 31.10 11.35
CA GLU A 71 -23.75 30.62 9.99
C GLU A 71 -22.44 30.63 9.17
N ARG A 72 -21.66 31.71 9.24
CA ARG A 72 -20.35 31.80 8.61
C ARG A 72 -19.41 30.71 9.11
N GLN A 73 -19.34 30.49 10.43
CA GLN A 73 -18.50 29.46 11.04
C GLN A 73 -18.90 28.06 10.52
N SER A 74 -20.19 27.73 10.56
CA SER A 74 -20.72 26.45 10.06
C SER A 74 -20.40 26.24 8.58
N LEU A 75 -20.53 27.27 7.76
CA LEU A 75 -20.21 27.20 6.33
C LEU A 75 -18.72 26.94 6.10
N GLU A 76 -17.84 27.59 6.86
CA GLU A 76 -16.39 27.37 6.75
C GLU A 76 -15.98 25.98 7.23
N GLU A 77 -16.62 25.46 8.29
CA GLU A 77 -16.44 24.09 8.76
C GLU A 77 -16.89 23.07 7.70
N ALA A 78 -18.05 23.26 7.08
CA ALA A 78 -18.54 22.42 6.00
C ALA A 78 -17.59 22.44 4.78
N LYS A 79 -17.12 23.63 4.37
CA LYS A 79 -16.12 23.76 3.29
C LYS A 79 -14.80 23.07 3.63
N LYS A 80 -14.34 23.17 4.88
CA LYS A 80 -13.13 22.47 5.34
C LYS A 80 -13.33 20.95 5.25
N TYR A 81 -14.44 20.45 5.78
CA TYR A 81 -14.79 19.04 5.72
C TYR A 81 -14.82 18.50 4.29
N ILE A 82 -15.49 19.20 3.36
CA ILE A 82 -15.54 18.80 1.95
C ILE A 82 -14.15 18.78 1.33
N ARG A 83 -13.33 19.81 1.58
CA ARG A 83 -11.94 19.85 1.09
C ARG A 83 -11.11 18.68 1.61
N ASP A 84 -11.25 18.35 2.89
CA ASP A 84 -10.54 17.23 3.51
C ASP A 84 -10.98 15.89 2.91
N LYS A 85 -12.28 15.71 2.65
CA LYS A 85 -12.81 14.51 1.96
C LYS A 85 -12.32 14.40 0.51
N ILE A 86 -12.29 15.51 -0.24
CA ILE A 86 -11.74 15.53 -1.60
C ILE A 86 -10.26 15.17 -1.57
N ARG A 87 -9.50 15.71 -0.61
CA ARG A 87 -8.07 15.41 -0.46
C ARG A 87 -7.83 13.94 -0.15
N ALA A 88 -8.61 13.37 0.77
CA ALA A 88 -8.57 11.95 1.11
C ALA A 88 -8.91 11.06 -0.11
N GLY A 89 -9.94 11.42 -0.87
CA GLY A 89 -10.32 10.72 -2.10
C GLY A 89 -9.22 10.75 -3.17
N LYS A 90 -8.62 11.92 -3.42
CA LYS A 90 -7.48 12.04 -4.35
C LYS A 90 -6.27 11.22 -3.90
N PHE A 91 -5.98 11.21 -2.60
CA PHE A 91 -4.91 10.39 -2.05
C PHE A 91 -5.18 8.90 -2.29
N LEU A 92 -6.40 8.43 -2.01
CA LEU A 92 -6.79 7.03 -2.23
C LEU A 92 -6.62 6.62 -3.70
N ILE A 93 -7.09 7.45 -4.65
CA ILE A 93 -6.95 7.17 -6.09
C ILE A 93 -5.46 7.06 -6.46
N LYS A 94 -4.63 8.00 -6.00
CA LYS A 94 -3.19 7.98 -6.23
C LYS A 94 -2.54 6.72 -5.65
N SER A 95 -2.93 6.30 -4.44
CA SER A 95 -2.42 5.08 -3.81
C SER A 95 -2.80 3.82 -4.58
N ILE A 96 -4.02 3.76 -5.14
CA ILE A 96 -4.45 2.64 -5.99
C ILE A 96 -3.61 2.59 -7.28
N GLN A 97 -3.42 3.72 -7.94
CA GLN A 97 -2.60 3.81 -9.16
C GLN A 97 -1.16 3.38 -8.88
N GLN A 98 -0.55 3.89 -7.82
CA GLN A 98 0.82 3.51 -7.43
C GLN A 98 0.94 2.01 -7.12
N ARG A 99 -0.08 1.41 -6.50
CA ARG A 99 -0.11 -0.04 -6.26
C ARG A 99 -0.17 -0.83 -7.58
N GLN A 100 -1.02 -0.41 -8.51
CA GLN A 100 -1.14 -1.07 -9.83
C GLN A 100 0.18 -0.98 -10.60
N GLU A 101 0.80 0.20 -10.61
CA GLU A 101 2.09 0.43 -11.26
C GLU A 101 3.20 -0.42 -10.63
N THR A 102 3.26 -0.50 -9.30
CA THR A 102 4.25 -1.35 -8.60
C THR A 102 4.10 -2.82 -8.98
N ILE A 103 2.87 -3.35 -8.99
CA ILE A 103 2.59 -4.75 -9.37
C ILE A 103 2.98 -4.98 -10.82
N LEU A 104 2.64 -4.05 -11.72
CA LEU A 104 2.96 -4.15 -13.14
C LEU A 104 4.47 -4.12 -13.38
N ASN A 105 5.21 -3.25 -12.70
CA ASN A 105 6.65 -3.16 -12.83
C ASN A 105 7.35 -4.43 -12.31
N ILE A 106 6.88 -4.98 -11.19
CA ILE A 106 7.34 -6.29 -10.70
C ILE A 106 7.05 -7.38 -11.74
N ALA A 107 5.84 -7.44 -12.30
CA ALA A 107 5.47 -8.45 -13.29
C ALA A 107 6.32 -8.36 -14.56
N LYS A 108 6.57 -7.14 -15.07
CA LYS A 108 7.47 -6.90 -16.22
C LYS A 108 8.88 -7.41 -15.94
N GLU A 109 9.42 -7.13 -14.75
CA GLU A 109 10.76 -7.57 -14.38
C GLU A 109 10.85 -9.09 -14.23
N ILE A 110 9.81 -9.74 -13.70
CA ILE A 110 9.69 -11.20 -13.69
C ILE A 110 9.75 -11.75 -15.13
N VAL A 111 8.96 -11.20 -16.05
CA VAL A 111 8.95 -11.62 -17.46
C VAL A 111 10.31 -11.44 -18.11
N ASN A 112 10.96 -10.29 -17.88
CA ASN A 112 12.28 -10.00 -18.45
C ASN A 112 13.36 -10.98 -18.01
N ARG A 113 13.34 -11.40 -16.74
CA ARG A 113 14.34 -12.32 -16.17
C ARG A 113 14.04 -13.78 -16.48
N GLN A 114 12.78 -14.13 -16.67
CA GLN A 114 12.31 -15.50 -16.83
C GLN A 114 11.90 -15.85 -18.26
N LYS A 115 12.40 -15.15 -19.29
CA LYS A 115 12.04 -15.38 -20.70
C LYS A 115 12.08 -16.87 -21.10
N GLU A 116 13.17 -17.56 -20.74
CA GLU A 116 13.32 -18.98 -21.06
C GLU A 116 12.28 -19.87 -20.38
N PHE A 117 11.81 -19.53 -19.18
CA PHE A 117 10.69 -20.23 -18.55
C PHE A 117 9.40 -20.07 -19.38
N PHE A 118 9.10 -18.85 -19.84
CA PHE A 118 7.88 -18.60 -20.61
C PHE A 118 7.89 -19.34 -21.95
N GLU A 119 9.06 -19.47 -22.57
CA GLU A 119 9.26 -20.14 -23.86
C GLU A 119 9.38 -21.66 -23.74
N LYS A 120 10.16 -22.16 -22.78
CA LYS A 120 10.60 -23.57 -22.69
C LYS A 120 10.12 -24.30 -21.43
N GLY A 121 9.31 -23.65 -20.59
CA GLY A 121 8.68 -24.26 -19.41
C GLY A 121 9.52 -24.27 -18.14
N ILE A 122 8.99 -24.96 -17.12
CA ILE A 122 9.50 -24.94 -15.73
C ILE A 122 10.97 -25.39 -15.64
N ALA A 123 11.43 -26.27 -16.52
CA ALA A 123 12.81 -26.73 -16.55
C ALA A 123 13.83 -25.58 -16.75
N HIS A 124 13.40 -24.45 -17.33
CA HIS A 124 14.24 -23.30 -17.62
C HIS A 124 14.00 -22.12 -16.65
N LEU A 125 13.40 -22.39 -15.49
CA LEU A 125 13.23 -21.39 -14.44
C LEU A 125 14.58 -20.96 -13.85
N LYS A 126 14.89 -19.67 -13.96
CA LYS A 126 16.14 -19.09 -13.45
C LYS A 126 15.98 -18.66 -11.99
N PRO A 127 17.02 -18.79 -11.15
CA PRO A 127 17.02 -18.24 -9.81
C PRO A 127 16.83 -16.73 -9.81
N MET A 128 15.98 -16.24 -8.92
CA MET A 128 15.65 -14.83 -8.81
C MET A 128 15.14 -14.54 -7.41
N THR A 129 15.67 -13.51 -6.75
CA THR A 129 15.25 -13.13 -5.39
C THR A 129 14.37 -11.90 -5.40
N MET A 130 13.58 -11.71 -4.34
CA MET A 130 12.77 -10.51 -4.19
C MET A 130 13.64 -9.26 -4.06
N ALA A 131 14.80 -9.35 -3.39
CA ALA A 131 15.79 -8.28 -3.33
C ALA A 131 16.27 -7.79 -4.71
N GLN A 132 16.52 -8.71 -5.65
CA GLN A 132 16.93 -8.35 -7.02
C GLN A 132 15.83 -7.56 -7.75
N ILE A 133 14.57 -7.99 -7.62
CA ILE A 133 13.43 -7.26 -8.18
C ILE A 133 13.23 -5.91 -7.50
N ALA A 134 13.38 -5.86 -6.18
CA ALA A 134 13.23 -4.65 -5.39
C ALA A 134 14.24 -3.58 -5.83
N GLN A 135 15.50 -3.97 -6.06
CA GLN A 135 16.54 -3.09 -6.60
C GLN A 135 16.20 -2.58 -8.01
N ALA A 136 15.70 -3.44 -8.90
CA ALA A 136 15.34 -3.06 -10.27
C ALA A 136 14.13 -2.11 -10.33
N VAL A 137 13.14 -2.31 -9.46
CA VAL A 137 11.90 -1.52 -9.43
C VAL A 137 12.01 -0.27 -8.54
N GLY A 138 13.09 -0.14 -7.75
CA GLY A 138 13.31 1.00 -6.86
C GLY A 138 12.43 0.98 -5.60
N VAL A 139 12.11 -0.21 -5.09
CA VAL A 139 11.30 -0.40 -3.87
C VAL A 139 12.04 -1.27 -2.85
N HIS A 140 11.52 -1.36 -1.63
CA HIS A 140 12.06 -2.27 -0.62
C HIS A 140 11.59 -3.71 -0.86
N GLU A 141 12.39 -4.70 -0.45
CA GLU A 141 12.05 -6.13 -0.62
C GLU A 141 10.71 -6.50 0.05
N THR A 142 10.43 -5.93 1.21
CA THR A 142 9.15 -6.11 1.92
C THR A 142 7.95 -5.58 1.11
N THR A 143 8.15 -4.54 0.30
CA THR A 143 7.13 -4.02 -0.62
C THR A 143 6.86 -5.03 -1.73
N VAL A 144 7.90 -5.63 -2.32
CA VAL A 144 7.74 -6.70 -3.32
C VAL A 144 6.98 -7.88 -2.72
N SER A 145 7.43 -8.38 -1.57
CA SER A 145 6.80 -9.53 -0.89
C SER A 145 5.31 -9.32 -0.61
N ARG A 146 4.93 -8.12 -0.16
CA ARG A 146 3.52 -7.73 0.05
C ARG A 146 2.75 -7.57 -1.26
N ALA A 147 3.36 -6.94 -2.27
CA ALA A 147 2.72 -6.65 -3.54
C ALA A 147 2.35 -7.94 -4.32
N VAL A 148 3.23 -8.95 -4.30
CA VAL A 148 3.05 -10.20 -5.03
C VAL A 148 2.22 -11.25 -4.30
N SER A 149 1.97 -11.08 -2.99
CA SER A 149 1.27 -12.08 -2.18
C SER A 149 -0.19 -12.27 -2.64
N GLY A 150 -0.57 -13.52 -2.92
CA GLY A 150 -1.92 -13.82 -3.44
C GLY A 150 -2.20 -13.11 -4.76
N LYS A 151 -1.18 -12.93 -5.60
CA LYS A 151 -1.30 -12.46 -6.98
C LYS A 151 -0.83 -13.56 -7.91
N TYR A 152 -1.52 -13.70 -9.02
CA TYR A 152 -1.28 -14.74 -10.01
C TYR A 152 -1.02 -14.12 -11.37
N MET A 153 -0.19 -14.79 -12.15
CA MET A 153 0.12 -14.44 -13.52
C MET A 153 -0.35 -15.57 -14.43
N GLN A 154 -1.21 -15.24 -15.39
CA GLN A 154 -1.51 -16.15 -16.50
C GLN A 154 -0.31 -16.14 -17.45
N THR A 155 0.21 -17.32 -17.75
CA THR A 155 1.40 -17.50 -18.61
C THR A 155 1.08 -18.54 -19.70
N PRO A 156 1.89 -18.65 -20.77
CA PRO A 156 1.77 -19.75 -21.73
C PRO A 156 1.94 -21.14 -21.09
N GLN A 157 2.66 -21.21 -19.96
CA GLN A 157 2.90 -22.44 -19.22
C GLN A 157 1.81 -22.75 -18.18
N GLY A 158 0.78 -21.90 -18.07
CA GLY A 158 -0.31 -22.01 -17.09
C GLY A 158 -0.42 -20.82 -16.12
N LEU A 159 -1.28 -20.96 -15.11
CA LEU A 159 -1.50 -19.96 -14.07
C LEU A 159 -0.55 -20.19 -12.89
N PHE A 160 0.28 -19.21 -12.55
CA PHE A 160 1.24 -19.32 -11.45
C PHE A 160 1.07 -18.18 -10.45
N GLU A 161 1.22 -18.45 -9.16
CA GLU A 161 1.37 -17.38 -8.17
C GLU A 161 2.67 -16.62 -8.48
N MET A 162 2.67 -15.30 -8.40
CA MET A 162 3.88 -14.49 -8.62
C MET A 162 5.05 -14.93 -7.73
N LYS A 163 4.74 -15.39 -6.51
CA LYS A 163 5.75 -15.92 -5.56
C LYS A 163 6.55 -17.11 -6.09
N PHE A 164 5.97 -17.90 -7.01
CA PHE A 164 6.61 -19.07 -7.62
C PHE A 164 7.94 -18.73 -8.31
N PHE A 165 8.04 -17.54 -8.91
CA PHE A 165 9.22 -17.12 -9.66
C PHE A 165 10.41 -16.76 -8.76
N PHE A 166 10.18 -16.56 -7.45
CA PHE A 166 11.22 -16.19 -6.52
C PHE A 166 11.86 -17.44 -5.90
N THR A 167 12.91 -17.92 -6.55
CA THR A 167 13.59 -19.17 -6.17
C THR A 167 15.06 -18.92 -5.85
N THR A 168 15.56 -19.68 -4.88
CA THR A 168 16.99 -19.74 -4.57
C THR A 168 17.72 -20.61 -5.59
N GLY A 169 18.91 -20.17 -6.00
CA GLY A 169 19.73 -20.90 -6.97
C GLY A 169 20.57 -22.01 -6.35
N ILE A 170 20.76 -23.08 -7.11
CA ILE A 170 21.77 -24.11 -6.89
C ILE A 170 22.85 -23.90 -7.97
N PRO A 171 24.11 -23.65 -7.58
CA PRO A 171 25.19 -23.40 -8.54
C PRO A 171 25.49 -24.64 -9.39
N THR A 172 25.71 -24.41 -10.69
CA THR A 172 26.19 -25.42 -11.64
C THR A 172 27.65 -25.18 -11.99
N GLU A 173 28.33 -26.20 -12.54
CA GLU A 173 29.73 -26.09 -12.96
C GLU A 173 29.94 -25.12 -14.13
N GLU A 174 28.91 -24.87 -14.95
CA GLU A 174 28.95 -23.92 -16.07
C GLU A 174 28.86 -22.44 -15.63
N GLY A 175 28.86 -22.17 -14.32
CA GLY A 175 28.75 -20.81 -13.76
C GLY A 175 27.31 -20.27 -13.73
N ASN A 176 26.37 -20.95 -14.36
CA ASN A 176 24.94 -20.66 -14.24
C ASN A 176 24.36 -21.27 -12.94
N ALA A 177 23.24 -20.75 -12.46
CA ALA A 177 22.51 -21.32 -11.32
C ALA A 177 21.15 -21.84 -11.77
N LEU A 178 20.75 -23.02 -11.29
CA LEU A 178 19.42 -23.60 -11.54
C LEU A 178 18.49 -23.33 -10.35
N SER A 179 17.20 -23.11 -10.60
CA SER A 179 16.25 -22.98 -9.50
C SER A 179 16.11 -24.30 -8.72
N ASN A 180 15.86 -24.21 -7.42
CA ASN A 180 15.52 -25.38 -6.61
C ASN A 180 14.31 -26.14 -7.16
N THR A 181 13.31 -25.45 -7.71
CA THR A 181 12.13 -26.03 -8.37
C THR A 181 12.52 -26.83 -9.61
N THR A 182 13.40 -26.31 -10.47
CA THR A 182 13.95 -27.02 -11.62
C THR A 182 14.63 -28.31 -11.19
N VAL A 183 15.49 -28.24 -10.17
CA VAL A 183 16.20 -29.43 -9.67
C VAL A 183 15.25 -30.45 -9.06
N LYS A 184 14.21 -30.02 -8.33
CA LYS A 184 13.16 -30.92 -7.83
C LYS A 184 12.43 -31.63 -8.96
N ASN A 185 12.08 -30.92 -10.03
CA ASN A 185 11.41 -31.52 -11.19
C ASN A 185 12.31 -32.51 -11.92
N MET A 186 13.60 -32.21 -12.08
CA MET A 186 14.56 -33.17 -12.64
C MET A 186 14.66 -34.44 -11.79
N ILE A 187 14.66 -34.31 -10.45
CA ILE A 187 14.67 -35.46 -9.53
C ILE A 187 13.38 -36.27 -9.66
N ALA A 188 12.22 -35.61 -9.74
CA ALA A 188 10.93 -36.26 -9.95
C ALA A 188 10.91 -37.05 -11.26
N GLU A 189 11.44 -36.49 -12.36
CA GLU A 189 11.55 -37.20 -13.64
C GLU A 189 12.49 -38.40 -13.58
N LEU A 190 13.63 -38.28 -12.89
CA LEU A 190 14.56 -39.39 -12.72
C LEU A 190 13.91 -40.55 -11.96
N PHE A 191 13.16 -40.26 -10.88
CA PHE A 191 12.43 -41.30 -10.15
C PHE A 191 11.24 -41.85 -10.93
N LYS A 192 10.56 -41.04 -11.73
CA LYS A 192 9.43 -41.49 -12.56
C LYS A 192 9.88 -42.47 -13.65
N ASN A 193 11.09 -42.28 -14.17
CA ASN A 193 11.68 -43.12 -15.22
C ASN A 193 12.64 -44.20 -14.66
N GLU A 194 12.61 -44.48 -13.37
CA GLU A 194 13.48 -45.50 -12.77
C GLU A 194 13.02 -46.92 -13.12
N ASP A 195 13.95 -47.87 -13.12
CA ASP A 195 13.62 -49.29 -13.22
C ASP A 195 13.04 -49.78 -11.88
N PRO A 196 11.79 -50.25 -11.81
CA PRO A 196 11.20 -50.76 -10.56
C PRO A 196 11.95 -51.95 -9.96
N ARG A 197 12.70 -52.71 -10.77
CA ARG A 197 13.54 -53.84 -10.30
C ARG A 197 14.85 -53.36 -9.69
N ASN A 198 15.31 -52.17 -10.06
CA ASN A 198 16.52 -51.55 -9.55
C ASN A 198 16.32 -50.05 -9.27
N PRO A 199 15.51 -49.69 -8.26
CA PRO A 199 15.14 -48.30 -7.99
C PRO A 199 16.37 -47.48 -7.62
N LEU A 200 16.40 -46.24 -8.12
CA LEU A 200 17.55 -45.35 -7.94
C LEU A 200 17.67 -44.94 -6.47
N SER A 201 18.88 -45.05 -5.92
CA SER A 201 19.19 -44.51 -4.59
C SER A 201 19.41 -42.98 -4.65
N ASP A 202 19.22 -42.31 -3.51
CA ASP A 202 19.51 -40.88 -3.38
C ASP A 202 20.97 -40.55 -3.79
N GLN A 203 21.90 -41.47 -3.59
CA GLN A 203 23.31 -41.32 -3.98
C GLN A 203 23.50 -41.43 -5.50
N GLN A 204 22.83 -42.37 -6.16
CA GLN A 204 22.87 -42.49 -7.62
C GLN A 204 22.26 -41.28 -8.31
N ILE A 205 21.18 -40.70 -7.76
CA ILE A 205 20.61 -39.45 -8.27
C ILE A 205 21.63 -38.30 -8.15
N VAL A 206 22.38 -38.20 -7.05
CA VAL A 206 23.46 -37.20 -6.91
C VAL A 206 24.51 -37.38 -8.00
N GLU A 207 24.90 -38.61 -8.32
CA GLU A 207 25.89 -38.90 -9.36
C GLU A 207 25.38 -38.55 -10.76
N ILE A 208 24.14 -38.88 -11.08
CA ILE A 208 23.48 -38.51 -12.35
C ILE A 208 23.37 -36.99 -12.48
N LEU A 209 23.04 -36.27 -11.41
CA LEU A 209 22.97 -34.81 -11.43
C LEU A 209 24.36 -34.19 -11.53
N ARG A 210 25.38 -34.78 -10.87
CA ARG A 210 26.76 -34.34 -10.97
C ARG A 210 27.31 -34.50 -12.39
N SER A 211 27.00 -35.60 -13.08
CA SER A 211 27.43 -35.78 -14.48
C SER A 211 26.75 -34.79 -15.44
N ARG A 212 25.65 -34.15 -15.01
CA ARG A 212 24.98 -33.05 -15.70
C ARG A 212 25.45 -31.66 -15.21
N GLY A 213 26.55 -31.59 -14.46
CA GLY A 213 27.11 -30.33 -13.95
C GLY A 213 26.38 -29.74 -12.73
N ILE A 214 25.46 -30.48 -12.10
CA ILE A 214 24.64 -30.02 -10.97
C ILE A 214 25.22 -30.55 -9.65
N LYS A 215 25.82 -29.67 -8.85
CA LYS A 215 26.39 -30.03 -7.54
C LYS A 215 25.33 -29.92 -6.44
N ILE A 216 24.83 -31.08 -6.00
CA ILE A 216 23.86 -31.18 -4.91
C ILE A 216 24.29 -32.23 -3.88
N ALA A 217 24.00 -31.98 -2.59
CA ALA A 217 24.29 -32.93 -1.53
C ALA A 217 23.21 -34.02 -1.44
N ARG A 218 23.60 -35.25 -1.08
CA ARG A 218 22.67 -36.38 -0.86
C ARG A 218 21.50 -36.04 0.07
N ARG A 219 21.77 -35.31 1.17
CA ARG A 219 20.74 -34.84 2.11
C ARG A 219 19.68 -33.95 1.45
N THR A 220 20.07 -33.16 0.45
CA THR A 220 19.16 -32.28 -0.30
C THR A 220 18.29 -33.10 -1.25
N VAL A 221 18.87 -34.10 -1.92
CA VAL A 221 18.09 -35.06 -2.74
C VAL A 221 17.09 -35.82 -1.87
N ALA A 222 17.52 -36.35 -0.72
CA ALA A 222 16.64 -37.04 0.22
C ALA A 222 15.49 -36.14 0.72
N LYS A 223 15.78 -34.87 1.02
CA LYS A 223 14.76 -33.87 1.37
C LYS A 223 13.75 -33.67 0.24
N TYR A 224 14.23 -33.45 -0.99
CA TYR A 224 13.35 -33.25 -2.15
C TYR A 224 12.53 -34.50 -2.49
N ARG A 225 13.12 -35.69 -2.38
CA ARG A 225 12.41 -36.97 -2.51
C ARG A 225 11.26 -37.08 -1.51
N ALA A 226 11.51 -36.75 -0.23
CA ALA A 226 10.50 -36.78 0.81
C ALA A 226 9.35 -35.78 0.54
N GLU A 227 9.68 -34.56 0.10
CA GLU A 227 8.68 -33.55 -0.30
C GLU A 227 7.83 -34.00 -1.51
N LEU A 228 8.39 -34.84 -2.38
CA LEU A 228 7.68 -35.47 -3.52
C LEU A 228 6.90 -36.74 -3.13
N ASN A 229 6.89 -37.12 -1.85
CA ASN A 229 6.26 -38.35 -1.33
C ASN A 229 6.80 -39.65 -1.95
N ILE A 230 8.07 -39.65 -2.35
CA ILE A 230 8.72 -40.83 -2.95
C ILE A 230 9.43 -41.62 -1.85
N LEU A 231 9.14 -42.92 -1.76
CA LEU A 231 9.75 -43.80 -0.75
C LEU A 231 11.25 -44.00 -1.01
N PRO A 232 12.06 -44.34 0.03
CA PRO A 232 13.45 -44.75 -0.16
C PRO A 232 13.58 -45.94 -1.13
N SER A 233 14.72 -46.06 -1.83
CA SER A 233 14.95 -47.11 -2.85
C SER A 233 14.65 -48.53 -2.35
N HIS A 234 15.02 -48.89 -1.13
CA HIS A 234 14.77 -50.23 -0.56
C HIS A 234 13.28 -50.59 -0.41
N LEU A 235 12.39 -49.60 -0.29
CA LEU A 235 10.93 -49.83 -0.19
C LEU A 235 10.21 -49.75 -1.54
N ARG A 236 10.90 -49.37 -2.61
CA ARG A 236 10.33 -49.24 -3.96
C ARG A 236 10.62 -50.42 -4.87
N LYS A 237 11.52 -51.31 -4.46
CA LYS A 237 11.97 -52.44 -5.27
C LYS A 237 10.84 -53.45 -5.39
N VAL A 238 10.44 -53.75 -6.63
CA VAL A 238 9.48 -54.80 -6.96
C VAL A 238 10.25 -56.02 -7.46
N TYR A 239 9.91 -57.20 -6.94
CA TYR A 239 10.51 -58.48 -7.31
C TYR A 239 9.80 -59.09 -8.52
#